data_AF-A0A6I8NT12-F1
#
_entry.id   AF-A0A6I8NT12-F1
#
_cell.length_a   1.000
_cell.length_b   1.000
_cell.length_c   1.000
_cell.angle_alpha   90.00
_cell.angle_beta   90.00
_cell.angle_gamma   90.00
#
_symmetry.space_group_name_H-M   'P 1'
#
loop_
_entity.id
_entity.type
_entity.pdbx_description
1 polymer ?
#
loop_
_entity_poly.entity_id
_entity_poly.type
_entity_poly.pdbx_seq_one_letter_code
_entity_poly.pdbx_strand_id
1 'polypeptide(L)'
;MLLLETLNVKHRILQPLPSSLQLPIAVTCYWLQNSEPKANLHHLQALLLGMICGQLHEIISNPGKCDFALNAKMVYDQFLKIKQQKLWDRRLDLETAHIFCQWQCCLQMGLYLNQLLSTPLPEPDLTRLYSGTLAHGLYHELRSAASAENLLSTCPETSHLYNRLFLVVKSSVPAEHFLPSRKSKPRKTKRKKRATKGEKRMGATLATRASNRFAMLTLSDLEEPSL
;
A
#
# COMPACT_ATOMS: atom_id res chain seq x y z
N MET A 1 10.81 10.32 21.29
CA MET A 1 10.31 8.95 21.52
C MET A 1 10.87 8.10 20.39
N LEU A 2 11.71 7.10 20.71
CA LEU A 2 12.65 6.49 19.76
C LEU A 2 12.00 5.97 18.46
N LEU A 3 10.85 5.29 18.55
CA LEU A 3 10.07 4.83 17.39
C LEU A 3 9.77 5.95 16.38
N LEU A 4 9.27 7.08 16.85
CA LEU A 4 8.87 8.20 16.00
C LEU A 4 10.08 8.89 15.37
N GLU A 5 11.20 8.91 16.09
CA GLU A 5 12.48 9.37 15.58
C GLU A 5 13.01 8.44 14.47
N THR A 6 12.93 7.12 14.66
CA THR A 6 13.27 6.12 13.63
C THR A 6 12.38 6.23 12.38
N LEU A 7 11.09 6.52 12.55
CA LEU A 7 10.17 6.72 11.44
C LEU A 7 10.27 8.13 10.82
N ASN A 8 11.10 9.01 11.38
CA ASN A 8 11.26 10.41 10.98
C ASN A 8 9.93 11.21 11.03
N VAL A 9 9.14 11.02 12.08
CA VAL A 9 7.83 11.64 12.28
C VAL A 9 7.80 12.38 13.61
N LYS A 10 7.29 13.62 13.63
CA LYS A 10 7.15 14.39 14.87
C LYS A 10 5.92 13.93 15.63
N HIS A 11 5.99 13.81 16.96
CA HIS A 11 4.84 13.39 17.75
C HIS A 11 3.64 14.36 17.65
N ARG A 12 3.90 15.67 17.58
CA ARG A 12 2.87 16.73 17.57
C ARG A 12 1.86 16.61 16.42
N ILE A 13 2.28 16.08 15.28
CA ILE A 13 1.39 15.91 14.12
C ILE A 13 0.49 14.68 14.25
N LEU A 14 0.79 13.73 15.14
CA LEU A 14 -0.02 12.53 15.36
C LEU A 14 -1.07 12.70 16.47
N GLN A 15 -0.85 13.62 17.41
CA GLN A 15 -1.78 13.93 18.51
C GLN A 15 -3.24 14.16 18.09
N PRO A 16 -3.57 14.85 16.98
CA PRO A 16 -4.96 15.06 16.60
C PRO A 16 -5.62 13.83 15.95
N LEU A 17 -4.89 12.72 15.77
CA LEU A 17 -5.39 11.51 15.12
C LEU A 17 -5.94 10.49 16.15
N PRO A 18 -6.91 9.65 15.75
CA PRO A 18 -7.33 8.51 16.56
C PRO A 18 -6.13 7.64 16.93
N SER A 19 -6.08 7.19 18.18
CA SER A 19 -4.91 6.48 18.72
C SER A 19 -4.56 5.21 17.93
N SER A 20 -5.58 4.51 17.44
CA SER A 20 -5.44 3.32 16.56
C SER A 20 -4.77 3.62 15.21
N LEU A 21 -4.78 4.87 14.76
CA LEU A 21 -4.21 5.28 13.47
C LEU A 21 -2.84 5.98 13.59
N GLN A 22 -2.37 6.30 14.79
CA GLN A 22 -1.11 7.02 14.96
C GLN A 22 0.09 6.23 14.40
N LEU A 23 0.21 4.95 14.76
CA LEU A 23 1.28 4.08 14.25
C LEU A 23 1.15 3.83 12.73
N PRO A 24 -0.03 3.43 12.18
CA PRO A 24 -0.21 3.31 10.74
C PRO A 24 0.15 4.56 9.94
N ILE A 25 -0.19 5.76 10.45
CA ILE A 25 0.11 7.02 9.77
C ILE A 25 1.60 7.35 9.87
N ALA A 26 2.25 7.12 11.02
CA ALA A 26 3.70 7.28 11.14
C ALA A 26 4.46 6.39 10.14
N VAL A 27 4.05 5.12 10.01
CA VAL A 27 4.57 4.19 9.01
C VAL A 27 4.29 4.68 7.59
N THR A 28 3.10 5.19 7.32
CA THR A 28 2.73 5.72 5.99
C THR A 28 3.64 6.89 5.59
N CYS A 29 3.96 7.79 6.53
CA CYS A 29 4.91 8.87 6.30
C CYS A 29 6.32 8.34 5.96
N TYR A 30 6.80 7.34 6.70
CA TYR A 30 8.09 6.69 6.43
C TYR A 30 8.09 6.01 5.04
N TRP A 31 7.04 5.26 4.73
CA TRP A 31 6.90 4.55 3.46
C TRP A 31 6.92 5.50 2.25
N LEU A 32 6.21 6.63 2.31
CA LEU A 32 6.20 7.60 1.21
C LEU A 32 7.58 8.21 0.93
N GLN A 33 8.36 8.48 1.99
CA GLN A 33 9.72 9.01 1.86
C GLN A 33 10.66 7.97 1.23
N ASN A 34 10.54 6.70 1.64
CA ASN A 34 11.53 5.65 1.36
C ASN A 34 11.11 4.61 0.30
N SER A 35 9.90 4.69 -0.26
CA SER A 35 9.40 3.70 -1.23
C SER A 35 10.17 3.70 -2.55
N GLU A 36 10.38 2.50 -3.10
CA GLU A 36 10.94 2.24 -4.42
C GLU A 36 10.30 0.97 -5.02
N PRO A 37 9.54 1.04 -6.13
CA PRO A 37 9.09 2.24 -6.84
C PRO A 37 8.29 3.21 -5.96
N LYS A 38 8.33 4.50 -6.34
CA LYS A 38 7.66 5.58 -5.59
C LYS A 38 6.14 5.40 -5.59
N ALA A 39 5.55 5.44 -4.41
CA ALA A 39 4.11 5.57 -4.27
C ALA A 39 3.64 6.96 -4.75
N ASN A 40 2.48 7.00 -5.39
CA ASN A 40 1.88 8.25 -5.87
C ASN A 40 0.69 8.69 -5.00
N LEU A 41 0.09 9.83 -5.33
CA LEU A 41 -1.06 10.38 -4.61
C LEU A 41 -2.21 9.37 -4.47
N HIS A 42 -2.62 8.71 -5.56
CA HIS A 42 -3.75 7.77 -5.51
C HIS A 42 -3.47 6.55 -4.63
N HIS A 43 -2.21 6.07 -4.55
CA HIS A 43 -1.86 5.01 -3.61
C HIS A 43 -2.05 5.46 -2.15
N LEU A 44 -1.62 6.69 -1.81
CA LEU A 44 -1.86 7.26 -0.49
C LEU A 44 -3.36 7.41 -0.22
N GLN A 45 -4.11 8.01 -1.13
CA GLN A 45 -5.54 8.25 -0.95
C GLN A 45 -6.30 6.92 -0.75
N ALA A 46 -6.02 5.91 -1.58
CA ALA A 46 -6.63 4.59 -1.46
C ALA A 46 -6.31 3.92 -0.11
N LEU A 47 -5.06 4.04 0.35
CA LEU A 47 -4.64 3.51 1.64
C LEU A 47 -5.37 4.19 2.81
N LEU A 48 -5.44 5.53 2.82
CA LEU A 48 -6.14 6.28 3.87
C LEU A 48 -7.64 5.97 3.91
N LEU A 49 -8.29 5.88 2.74
CA LEU A 49 -9.70 5.46 2.65
C LEU A 49 -9.89 4.02 3.14
N GLY A 50 -8.93 3.13 2.88
CA GLY A 50 -8.90 1.78 3.45
C GLY A 50 -8.86 1.78 4.99
N MET A 51 -8.00 2.59 5.60
CA MET A 51 -7.95 2.74 7.06
C MET A 51 -9.26 3.28 7.64
N ILE A 52 -9.87 4.24 6.94
CA ILE A 52 -11.18 4.81 7.32
C ILE A 52 -12.27 3.74 7.25
N CYS A 53 -12.27 2.86 6.24
CA CYS A 53 -13.20 1.73 6.17
C CYS A 53 -13.18 0.88 7.45
N GLY A 54 -11.99 0.65 8.01
CA GLY A 54 -11.82 -0.03 9.30
C GLY A 54 -12.43 0.72 10.47
N GLN A 55 -12.28 2.05 10.51
CA GLN A 55 -12.90 2.92 11.53
C GLN A 55 -14.42 2.95 11.41
N LEU A 56 -14.96 3.00 10.18
CA LEU A 56 -16.40 2.95 9.93
C LEU A 56 -17.02 1.64 10.42
N HIS A 57 -16.35 0.50 10.18
CA HIS A 57 -16.82 -0.78 10.71
C HIS A 57 -16.92 -0.79 12.24
N GLU A 58 -15.99 -0.13 12.94
CA GLU A 58 -16.03 0.00 14.40
C GLU A 58 -17.24 0.82 14.86
N ILE A 59 -17.51 1.95 14.20
CA ILE A 59 -18.67 2.82 14.49
C ILE A 59 -19.98 2.08 14.23
N ILE A 60 -20.08 1.34 13.13
CA ILE A 60 -21.30 0.61 12.75
C ILE A 60 -21.56 -0.58 13.69
N SER A 61 -20.49 -1.26 14.13
CA SER A 61 -20.60 -2.39 15.07
C SER A 61 -21.00 -1.94 16.48
N ASN A 62 -20.80 -0.66 16.81
CA ASN A 62 -21.15 -0.09 18.10
C ASN A 62 -21.94 1.23 17.92
N PRO A 63 -23.20 1.16 17.47
CA PRO A 63 -23.98 2.33 17.06
C PRO A 63 -24.30 3.28 18.21
N GLY A 64 -24.21 2.83 19.46
CA GLY A 64 -24.49 3.64 20.65
C GLY A 64 -23.48 4.76 20.93
N LYS A 65 -22.44 4.92 20.08
CA LYS A 65 -21.37 5.91 20.27
C LYS A 65 -21.45 7.14 19.34
N CYS A 66 -22.23 7.12 18.26
CA CYS A 66 -22.16 8.18 17.23
C CYS A 66 -23.50 8.45 16.53
N ASP A 67 -23.93 9.71 16.54
CA ASP A 67 -25.17 10.18 15.90
C ASP A 67 -25.15 10.04 14.36
N PHE A 68 -23.97 9.95 13.74
CA PHE A 68 -23.78 9.85 12.29
C PHE A 68 -23.64 8.40 11.78
N ALA A 69 -24.00 7.39 12.59
CA ALA A 69 -23.84 5.97 12.25
C ALA A 69 -24.55 5.56 10.92
N LEU A 70 -25.69 6.18 10.59
CA LEU A 70 -26.40 5.94 9.34
C LEU A 70 -25.57 6.38 8.13
N ASN A 71 -25.04 7.61 8.16
CA ASN A 71 -24.20 8.17 7.10
C ASN A 71 -22.89 7.39 6.96
N ALA A 72 -22.29 7.01 8.09
CA ALA A 72 -21.11 6.13 8.14
C ALA A 72 -21.38 4.78 7.46
N LYS A 73 -22.56 4.19 7.69
CA LYS A 73 -22.97 2.94 7.04
C LYS A 73 -23.09 3.08 5.52
N MET A 74 -23.64 4.19 5.02
CA MET A 74 -23.73 4.41 3.58
C MET A 74 -22.35 4.46 2.90
N VAL A 75 -21.39 5.16 3.50
CA VAL A 75 -19.99 5.20 3.00
C VAL A 75 -19.36 3.81 3.09
N TYR A 76 -19.59 3.09 4.19
CA TYR A 76 -19.08 1.72 4.36
C TYR A 76 -19.64 0.76 3.29
N ASP A 77 -20.93 0.82 3.01
CA ASP A 77 -21.58 0.02 1.97
C ASP A 77 -21.03 0.36 0.57
N GLN A 78 -20.70 1.64 0.32
CA GLN A 78 -20.01 2.04 -0.91
C GLN A 78 -18.62 1.41 -1.02
N PHE A 79 -17.84 1.39 0.05
CA PHE A 79 -16.54 0.70 0.07
C PHE A 79 -16.70 -0.82 -0.10
N LEU A 80 -17.72 -1.43 0.49
CA LEU A 80 -18.02 -2.85 0.25
C LEU A 80 -18.36 -3.14 -1.21
N LYS A 81 -19.12 -2.27 -1.88
CA LYS A 81 -19.39 -2.40 -3.32
C LYS A 81 -18.10 -2.35 -4.14
N ILE A 82 -17.19 -1.44 -3.83
CA ILE A 82 -15.87 -1.35 -4.49
C ILE A 82 -15.05 -2.62 -4.22
N LYS A 83 -15.07 -3.14 -2.99
CA LYS A 83 -14.39 -4.39 -2.62
C LYS A 83 -14.94 -5.61 -3.37
N GLN A 84 -16.25 -5.65 -3.61
CA GLN A 84 -16.96 -6.75 -4.28
C GLN A 84 -16.97 -6.63 -5.81
N GLN A 85 -16.75 -5.43 -6.34
CA GLN A 85 -16.64 -5.20 -7.78
C GLN A 85 -15.54 -6.11 -8.33
N LYS A 86 -15.92 -6.97 -9.28
CA LYS A 86 -15.10 -8.08 -9.75
C LYS A 86 -13.77 -7.58 -10.34
N LEU A 87 -12.73 -7.58 -9.51
CA LEU A 87 -11.33 -7.45 -9.91
C LEU A 87 -10.87 -8.57 -10.86
N TRP A 88 -11.68 -9.60 -11.10
CA TRP A 88 -11.37 -10.73 -11.98
C TRP A 88 -11.48 -10.43 -13.48
N ASP A 89 -12.21 -9.37 -13.86
CA ASP A 89 -12.33 -8.98 -15.28
C ASP A 89 -11.18 -8.06 -15.73
N ARG A 90 -10.44 -7.49 -14.76
CA ARG A 90 -9.21 -6.73 -15.01
C ARG A 90 -8.00 -7.57 -14.61
N ARG A 91 -6.97 -7.60 -15.44
CA ARG A 91 -5.66 -8.12 -15.02
C ARG A 91 -5.21 -7.37 -13.77
N LEU A 92 -4.80 -8.09 -12.74
CA LEU A 92 -4.23 -7.52 -11.52
C LEU A 92 -3.10 -6.56 -11.89
N ASP A 93 -3.22 -5.30 -11.46
CA ASP A 93 -2.16 -4.31 -11.62
C ASP A 93 -1.03 -4.66 -10.63
N LEU A 94 -0.04 -5.39 -11.14
CA LEU A 94 1.10 -5.90 -10.37
C LEU A 94 1.94 -4.77 -9.75
N GLU A 95 2.02 -3.62 -10.42
CA GLU A 95 2.78 -2.47 -9.93
C GLU A 95 2.09 -1.90 -8.68
N THR A 96 0.78 -1.65 -8.76
CA THR A 96 -0.02 -1.19 -7.62
C THR A 96 -0.01 -2.20 -6.47
N ALA A 97 -0.14 -3.50 -6.77
CA ALA A 97 -0.06 -4.55 -5.74
C ALA A 97 1.32 -4.54 -5.05
N HIS A 98 2.40 -4.41 -5.82
CA HIS A 98 3.76 -4.33 -5.27
C HIS A 98 3.96 -3.08 -4.39
N ILE A 99 3.42 -1.93 -4.80
CA ILE A 99 3.50 -0.69 -4.01
C ILE A 99 2.79 -0.84 -2.66
N PHE A 100 1.61 -1.47 -2.63
CA PHE A 100 0.94 -1.76 -1.36
C PHE A 100 1.68 -2.82 -0.53
N CYS A 101 2.27 -3.84 -1.15
CA CYS A 101 3.12 -4.80 -0.44
C CYS A 101 4.32 -4.12 0.24
N GLN A 102 4.94 -3.12 -0.39
CA GLN A 102 5.99 -2.32 0.26
C GLN A 102 5.47 -1.63 1.53
N TRP A 103 4.29 -1.01 1.47
CA TRP A 103 3.67 -0.40 2.65
C TRP A 103 3.39 -1.44 3.74
N GLN A 104 2.86 -2.61 3.38
CA GLN A 104 2.62 -3.71 4.33
C GLN A 104 3.91 -4.18 5.00
N CYS A 105 5.02 -4.28 4.26
CA CYS A 105 6.33 -4.57 4.83
C CYS A 105 6.80 -3.48 5.81
N CYS A 106 6.63 -2.19 5.44
CA CYS A 106 6.94 -1.08 6.35
C CYS A 106 6.08 -1.13 7.62
N LEU A 107 4.79 -1.46 7.51
CA LEU A 107 3.89 -1.61 8.65
C LEU A 107 4.33 -2.75 9.56
N GLN A 108 4.66 -3.91 8.98
CA GLN A 108 5.14 -5.06 9.74
C GLN A 108 6.41 -4.73 10.53
N MET A 109 7.39 -4.09 9.89
CA MET A 109 8.62 -3.68 10.59
C MET A 109 8.36 -2.58 11.64
N GLY A 110 7.43 -1.66 11.35
CA GLY A 110 7.00 -0.64 12.32
C GLY A 110 6.33 -1.23 13.55
N LEU A 111 5.53 -2.29 13.39
CA LEU A 111 4.92 -3.04 14.49
C LEU A 111 5.97 -3.75 15.33
N TYR A 112 6.91 -4.47 14.71
CA TYR A 112 7.99 -5.13 15.44
C TYR A 112 8.85 -4.13 16.22
N LEU A 113 9.16 -2.97 15.63
CA LEU A 113 9.87 -1.91 16.32
C LEU A 113 9.05 -1.33 17.48
N ASN A 114 7.74 -1.12 17.29
CA ASN A 114 6.85 -0.67 18.36
C ASN A 114 6.83 -1.67 19.53
N GLN A 115 6.72 -2.97 19.24
CA GLN A 115 6.73 -4.04 20.24
C GLN A 115 8.06 -4.13 20.98
N LEU A 116 9.19 -4.08 20.25
CA LEU A 116 10.53 -4.10 20.83
C LEU A 116 10.76 -2.94 21.81
N LEU A 117 10.15 -1.78 21.54
CA LEU A 117 10.21 -0.59 22.37
C LEU A 117 9.13 -0.55 23.48
N SER A 118 8.51 -1.69 23.80
CA SER A 118 7.46 -1.84 24.81
C SER A 118 6.16 -1.08 24.47
N THR A 119 5.71 -1.18 23.21
CA THR A 119 4.41 -0.68 22.72
C THR A 119 4.09 0.79 23.06
N PRO A 120 4.98 1.73 22.70
CA PRO A 120 4.82 3.14 23.02
C PRO A 120 3.69 3.83 22.23
N LEU A 121 3.25 3.24 21.11
CA LEU A 121 2.00 3.61 20.43
C LEU A 121 1.02 2.42 20.47
N PRO A 122 -0.30 2.67 20.51
CA PRO A 122 -1.29 1.60 20.44
C PRO A 122 -1.22 0.82 19.13
N GLU A 123 -1.37 -0.49 19.22
CA GLU A 123 -1.39 -1.35 18.04
C GLU A 123 -2.74 -1.26 17.30
N PRO A 124 -2.72 -1.14 15.96
CA PRO A 124 -3.94 -1.15 15.17
C PRO A 124 -4.51 -2.57 15.05
N ASP A 125 -5.84 -2.68 14.90
CA ASP A 125 -6.47 -3.93 14.47
C ASP A 125 -6.20 -4.17 12.98
N LEU A 126 -5.24 -5.05 12.70
CA LEU A 126 -4.79 -5.36 11.33
C LEU A 126 -5.90 -5.96 10.45
N THR A 127 -6.89 -6.64 11.04
CA THR A 127 -8.01 -7.24 10.29
C THR A 127 -8.91 -6.19 9.67
N ARG A 128 -8.97 -5.01 10.28
CA ARG A 128 -9.77 -3.86 9.85
C ARG A 128 -8.95 -2.79 9.16
N LEU A 129 -7.65 -2.69 9.46
CA LEU A 129 -6.79 -1.63 8.95
C LEU A 129 -6.61 -1.68 7.43
N TYR A 130 -6.46 -2.89 6.86
CA TYR A 130 -6.12 -3.05 5.45
C TYR A 130 -6.81 -4.24 4.79
N SER A 131 -7.30 -4.03 3.57
CA SER A 131 -7.82 -5.07 2.69
C SER A 131 -7.30 -4.82 1.27
N GLY A 132 -6.49 -5.74 0.75
CA GLY A 132 -5.84 -5.55 -0.56
C GLY A 132 -6.84 -5.38 -1.72
N THR A 133 -7.95 -6.13 -1.71
CA THR A 133 -9.02 -5.98 -2.70
C THR A 133 -9.65 -4.59 -2.66
N LEU A 134 -9.89 -4.05 -1.45
CA LEU A 134 -10.45 -2.72 -1.28
C LEU A 134 -9.45 -1.64 -1.71
N ALA A 135 -8.20 -1.72 -1.26
CA ALA A 135 -7.16 -0.75 -1.59
C ALA A 135 -6.91 -0.67 -3.11
N HIS A 136 -6.91 -1.81 -3.79
CA HIS A 136 -6.75 -1.89 -5.24
C HIS A 136 -7.98 -1.33 -5.99
N GLY A 137 -9.18 -1.67 -5.55
CA GLY A 137 -10.42 -1.10 -6.08
C GLY A 137 -10.48 0.43 -5.92
N LEU A 138 -10.19 0.93 -4.71
CA LEU A 138 -10.14 2.37 -4.42
C LEU A 138 -9.10 3.09 -5.28
N TYR A 139 -7.91 2.51 -5.46
CA TYR A 139 -6.88 3.08 -6.33
C TYR A 139 -7.39 3.24 -7.78
N HIS A 140 -8.08 2.22 -8.31
CA HIS A 140 -8.63 2.29 -9.66
C HIS A 140 -9.77 3.30 -9.80
N GLU A 141 -10.66 3.39 -8.83
CA GLU A 141 -11.72 4.42 -8.79
C GLU A 141 -11.12 5.83 -8.79
N LEU A 142 -10.14 6.07 -7.91
CA LEU A 142 -9.45 7.36 -7.79
C LEU A 142 -8.68 7.72 -9.06
N ARG A 143 -8.13 6.74 -9.77
CA ARG A 143 -7.46 6.94 -11.06
C ARG A 143 -8.44 7.24 -12.19
N SER A 144 -9.66 6.71 -12.13
CA SER A 144 -10.63 6.75 -13.23
C SER A 144 -11.46 8.01 -13.31
N ALA A 145 -11.62 8.76 -12.21
CA ALA A 145 -12.11 10.16 -12.10
C ALA A 145 -12.72 10.45 -10.71
N ALA A 146 -12.86 9.44 -9.83
CA ALA A 146 -13.39 9.67 -8.50
C ALA A 146 -12.40 10.50 -7.67
N SER A 147 -12.92 11.44 -6.88
CA SER A 147 -12.15 12.10 -5.83
C SER A 147 -12.43 11.42 -4.50
N ALA A 148 -11.49 11.47 -3.56
CA ALA A 148 -11.69 10.90 -2.23
C ALA A 148 -12.86 11.60 -1.50
N GLU A 149 -13.02 12.90 -1.73
CA GLU A 149 -14.11 13.71 -1.18
C GLU A 149 -15.48 13.26 -1.73
N ASN A 150 -15.56 12.93 -3.02
CA ASN A 150 -16.79 12.41 -3.62
C ASN A 150 -17.20 11.07 -3.00
N LEU A 151 -16.24 10.19 -2.73
CA LEU A 151 -16.48 8.90 -2.06
C LEU A 151 -16.94 9.05 -0.60
N LEU A 152 -16.63 10.18 0.03
CA LEU A 152 -16.97 10.46 1.43
C LEU A 152 -18.10 11.49 1.60
N SER A 153 -18.67 11.97 0.50
CA SER A 153 -19.66 13.06 0.45
C SER A 153 -20.91 12.81 1.30
N THR A 154 -21.23 11.56 1.58
CA THR A 154 -22.39 11.16 2.40
C THR A 154 -22.16 11.35 3.90
N CYS A 155 -20.91 11.44 4.38
CA CYS A 155 -20.58 11.59 5.80
C CYS A 155 -19.49 12.66 6.02
N PRO A 156 -19.87 13.87 6.47
CA PRO A 156 -18.92 14.96 6.74
C PRO A 156 -17.83 14.58 7.76
N GLU A 157 -18.18 13.86 8.81
CA GLU A 157 -17.25 13.43 9.88
C GLU A 157 -16.14 12.55 9.32
N THR A 158 -16.51 11.66 8.40
CA THR A 158 -15.56 10.78 7.70
C THR A 158 -14.67 11.59 6.76
N SER A 159 -15.24 12.58 6.06
CA SER A 159 -14.48 13.52 5.23
C SER A 159 -13.49 14.35 6.05
N HIS A 160 -13.88 14.80 7.24
CA HIS A 160 -12.99 15.52 8.17
C HIS A 160 -11.86 14.63 8.66
N LEU A 161 -12.14 13.37 9.02
CA LEU A 161 -11.10 12.41 9.40
C LEU A 161 -10.11 12.19 8.25
N TYR A 162 -10.61 11.96 7.03
CA TYR A 162 -9.77 11.82 5.84
C TYR A 162 -8.86 13.03 5.63
N ASN A 163 -9.43 14.23 5.62
CA ASN A 163 -8.68 15.48 5.42
C ASN A 163 -7.60 15.64 6.49
N ARG A 164 -7.91 15.30 7.74
CA ARG A 164 -6.95 15.36 8.84
C ARG A 164 -5.80 14.37 8.66
N LEU A 165 -6.08 13.12 8.30
CA LEU A 165 -5.04 12.11 8.01
C LEU A 165 -4.17 12.56 6.83
N PHE A 166 -4.81 13.03 5.76
CA PHE A 166 -4.13 13.49 4.55
C PHE A 166 -3.22 14.70 4.82
N LEU A 167 -3.70 15.68 5.59
CA LEU A 167 -2.92 16.85 6.01
C LEU A 167 -1.71 16.46 6.85
N VAL A 168 -1.85 15.53 7.79
CA VAL A 168 -0.73 15.06 8.61
C VAL A 168 0.34 14.42 7.74
N VAL A 169 -0.05 13.54 6.82
CA VAL A 169 0.90 12.89 5.90
C VAL A 169 1.57 13.93 4.99
N LYS A 170 0.80 14.85 4.40
CA LYS A 170 1.33 15.91 3.53
C LYS A 170 2.29 16.87 4.26
N SER A 171 2.06 17.13 5.54
CA SER A 171 2.97 17.96 6.35
C SER A 171 4.29 17.26 6.71
N SER A 172 4.32 15.92 6.63
CA SER A 172 5.47 15.09 7.00
C SER A 172 6.35 14.72 5.81
N VAL A 173 5.79 14.74 4.60
CA VAL A 173 6.44 14.23 3.39
C VAL A 173 6.69 15.40 2.42
N PRO A 174 7.93 15.59 1.93
CA PRO A 174 8.24 16.64 0.95
C PRO A 174 7.35 16.57 -0.30
N ALA A 175 6.97 17.74 -0.84
CA ALA A 175 6.05 17.84 -1.98
C ALA A 175 6.53 17.11 -3.25
N GLU A 176 7.84 16.91 -3.38
CA GLU A 176 8.50 16.22 -4.50
C GLU A 176 8.02 14.77 -4.67
N HIS A 177 7.57 14.13 -3.58
CA HIS A 177 7.08 12.75 -3.60
C HIS A 177 5.67 12.60 -4.19
N PHE A 178 4.94 13.70 -4.38
CA PHE A 178 3.60 13.69 -4.98
C PHE A 178 3.58 14.09 -6.45
N LEU A 179 4.74 14.47 -7.02
CA LEU A 179 4.85 14.83 -8.42
C LEU A 179 5.05 13.57 -9.29
N PRO A 180 4.40 13.51 -10.47
CA PRO A 180 4.64 12.42 -11.40
C PRO A 180 6.11 12.47 -11.84
N SER A 181 6.83 11.37 -11.59
CA SER A 181 8.20 11.18 -12.07
C SER A 181 8.28 11.57 -13.55
N ARG A 182 9.17 12.52 -13.86
CA ARG A 182 9.48 12.94 -15.23
C ARG A 182 10.08 11.72 -15.93
N LYS A 183 9.24 10.97 -16.66
CA LYS A 183 9.62 9.76 -17.40
C LYS A 183 10.92 10.02 -18.16
N SER A 184 12.05 9.53 -17.64
CA SER A 184 13.29 9.50 -18.38
C SER A 184 13.06 8.55 -19.55
N LYS A 185 13.09 9.10 -20.78
CA LYS A 185 12.88 8.36 -22.03
C LYS A 185 13.72 7.08 -21.99
N PRO A 186 13.17 5.90 -22.33
CA PRO A 186 13.97 4.71 -22.44
C PRO A 186 15.01 4.94 -23.55
N ARG A 187 16.29 4.88 -23.18
CA ARG A 187 17.42 4.99 -24.09
C ARG A 187 17.32 3.81 -25.06
N LYS A 188 16.91 4.09 -26.30
CA LYS A 188 16.79 3.10 -27.39
C LYS A 188 18.12 2.32 -27.50
N THR A 189 18.17 1.12 -26.96
CA THR A 189 19.22 0.16 -27.27
C THR A 189 19.03 -0.28 -28.72
N LYS A 190 19.92 0.22 -29.59
CA LYS A 190 20.00 -0.17 -31.00
C LYS A 190 20.09 -1.70 -31.09
N ARG A 191 19.05 -2.34 -31.63
CA ARG A 191 19.12 -3.74 -32.11
C ARG A 191 20.17 -3.79 -33.21
N LYS A 192 21.37 -4.29 -32.90
CA LYS A 192 22.38 -4.62 -33.90
C LYS A 192 22.00 -5.97 -34.50
N LYS A 193 21.44 -5.95 -35.72
CA LYS A 193 21.33 -7.14 -36.58
C LYS A 193 22.73 -7.75 -36.73
N ARG A 194 22.89 -9.04 -36.43
CA ARG A 194 24.04 -9.81 -36.91
C ARG A 194 23.55 -11.12 -37.51
N ALA A 195 24.08 -11.36 -38.69
CA ALA A 195 23.70 -12.39 -39.64
C ALA A 195 24.06 -13.80 -39.15
N THR A 196 23.32 -14.74 -39.71
CA THR A 196 23.51 -16.18 -39.70
C THR A 196 24.91 -16.59 -40.17
N LYS A 197 25.61 -17.39 -39.36
CA LYS A 197 26.47 -18.49 -39.80
C LYS A 197 26.74 -19.40 -38.59
N GLY A 198 26.42 -20.68 -38.74
CA GLY A 198 26.55 -21.68 -37.69
C GLY A 198 27.97 -22.20 -37.55
N GLU A 199 28.30 -22.67 -36.35
CA GLU A 199 29.07 -23.90 -36.12
C GLU A 199 29.01 -24.31 -34.64
N LYS A 200 29.05 -25.64 -34.42
CA LYS A 200 28.92 -26.34 -33.14
C LYS A 200 30.12 -26.07 -32.21
N ARG A 201 29.87 -25.95 -30.90
CA ARG A 201 30.54 -26.75 -29.84
C ARG A 201 30.01 -26.45 -28.43
N MET A 202 29.92 -27.52 -27.64
CA MET A 202 29.60 -27.58 -26.21
C MET A 202 30.58 -26.76 -25.36
N GLY A 203 30.10 -26.19 -24.25
CA GLY A 203 30.95 -25.60 -23.21
C GLY A 203 30.14 -24.70 -22.27
N ALA A 204 30.10 -25.09 -21.00
CA ALA A 204 29.32 -24.48 -19.92
C ALA A 204 29.59 -22.99 -19.69
N THR A 205 28.57 -22.25 -19.23
CA THR A 205 28.57 -21.31 -18.08
C THR A 205 27.19 -20.62 -18.06
N LEU A 206 26.27 -21.10 -17.22
CA LEU A 206 24.98 -20.45 -17.01
C LEU A 206 25.20 -19.27 -16.04
N ALA A 207 25.24 -18.07 -16.59
CA ALA A 207 25.26 -16.83 -15.82
C ALA A 207 23.99 -16.71 -14.98
N THR A 208 24.15 -16.89 -13.66
CA THR A 208 23.16 -16.65 -12.63
C THR A 208 22.77 -15.17 -12.62
N ARG A 209 21.64 -14.84 -13.27
CA ARG A 209 20.94 -13.58 -13.01
C ARG A 209 20.21 -13.69 -11.68
N ALA A 210 20.82 -13.08 -10.66
CA ALA A 210 20.28 -12.87 -9.33
C ALA A 210 19.01 -12.01 -9.35
N SER A 211 17.84 -12.62 -9.57
CA SER A 211 16.56 -11.91 -9.41
C SER A 211 15.44 -12.76 -8.80
N ASN A 212 15.58 -14.07 -8.66
CA ASN A 212 14.50 -14.92 -8.12
C ASN A 212 15.05 -15.85 -7.02
N ARG A 213 14.87 -15.43 -5.77
CA ARG A 213 15.18 -16.18 -4.54
C ARG A 213 14.36 -17.47 -4.35
N PHE A 214 13.37 -17.72 -5.21
CA PHE A 214 12.54 -18.93 -5.22
C PHE A 214 12.87 -19.88 -6.38
N ALA A 215 13.79 -19.51 -7.29
CA ALA A 215 14.15 -20.37 -8.43
C ALA A 215 14.85 -21.67 -8.00
N MET A 216 15.35 -21.74 -6.76
CA MET A 216 16.03 -22.92 -6.23
C MET A 216 15.06 -24.03 -5.75
N LEU A 217 13.76 -23.75 -5.67
CA LEU A 217 12.77 -24.69 -5.15
C LEU A 217 12.13 -25.59 -6.22
N THR A 218 12.50 -25.44 -7.49
CA THR A 218 11.84 -26.16 -8.60
C THR A 218 12.69 -27.27 -9.21
N LEU A 219 13.77 -27.72 -8.56
CA LEU A 219 14.71 -28.70 -9.13
C LEU A 219 15.08 -29.84 -8.18
N SER A 220 14.16 -30.36 -7.37
CA SER A 220 14.53 -31.44 -6.43
C SER A 220 13.51 -32.55 -6.19
N ASP A 221 12.48 -32.75 -7.02
CA ASP A 221 11.48 -33.81 -6.77
C ASP A 221 11.14 -34.70 -7.97
N LEU A 222 12.12 -35.09 -8.80
CA LEU A 222 11.90 -36.17 -9.79
C LEU A 222 13.18 -36.97 -10.08
N GLU A 223 13.70 -37.72 -9.10
CA GLU A 223 14.50 -38.92 -9.38
C GLU A 223 14.24 -39.98 -8.29
N GLU A 224 13.27 -40.87 -8.53
CA GLU A 224 13.21 -42.19 -7.88
C GLU A 224 13.58 -43.23 -8.96
N PRO A 225 14.56 -44.12 -8.71
CA PRO A 225 14.99 -45.09 -9.71
C PRO A 225 14.09 -46.33 -9.72
N SER A 226 13.84 -46.82 -10.94
CA SER A 226 13.19 -48.08 -11.25
C SER A 226 13.94 -49.30 -10.71
N LEU A 227 13.20 -50.23 -10.09
CA LEU A 227 13.50 -51.67 -10.06
C LEU A 227 12.37 -52.41 -10.79
#